data_AF-T0JSX8-F1
#
_entry.id   AF-T0JSX8-F1
#
_cell.length_a   1.000
_cell.length_b   1.000
_cell.length_c   1.000
_cell.angle_alpha   90.00
_cell.angle_beta   90.00
_cell.angle_gamma   90.00
#
_symmetry.space_group_name_H-M   'P 1'
#
loop_
_entity.id
_entity.type
_entity.pdbx_description
1 polymer ?
#
loop_
_entity_poly.entity_id
_entity_poly.type
_entity_poly.pdbx_seq_one_letter_code
_entity_poly.pdbx_strand_id
1 'polypeptide(L)'
;MRNLSFVRSTVQFLLAASVVNAVRQLPAEIEVDLMFPRDNETYAPTQLLPIVFGFNNLDAVWPLNIGLDVSVTSIGDNFNESRPDWKSRWVGFPSDWLDNIVGDSTPRQYLHIESVNMTNGTADSFKLLWEVKLPYRCFANNDTESGWSNGPGHASRGIFFQTAHGAQRLDIEAAVNSCDESDKNTSVAVRITDFKKTYSYDKPCPVFETDVNPECAFKSAAKEVAANVSAAPIQDGMGDNCNRWHLVKAGDTCSTIASSVGVTVYQLATWNKGIGGTACTGMWAGYCLCTGVSGGSGTTPPPANTTPQPVQDGMVSNCKKFHFVQSGQNCDSISKQYGITVANFIKWNPAAGASCTGLCANTYACVGH
;
A
#
# COMPACT_ATOMS: atom_id res chain seq x y z
N MET A 1 6.25 31.55 -6.42
CA MET A 1 6.51 30.32 -7.20
C MET A 1 7.12 29.29 -6.26
N ARG A 2 6.28 28.51 -5.57
CA ARG A 2 6.70 27.46 -4.64
C ARG A 2 6.61 26.14 -5.37
N ASN A 3 7.77 25.49 -5.53
CA ASN A 3 7.91 24.14 -6.06
C ASN A 3 7.05 23.18 -5.22
N LEU A 4 6.02 22.57 -5.83
CA LEU A 4 5.44 21.34 -5.31
C LEU A 4 6.51 20.26 -5.47
N SER A 5 7.10 19.88 -4.34
CA SER A 5 7.91 18.69 -4.19
C SER A 5 7.09 17.47 -4.61
N PHE A 6 7.37 16.93 -5.79
CA PHE A 6 7.09 15.54 -6.12
C PHE A 6 7.80 14.69 -5.06
N VAL A 7 7.05 14.28 -4.04
CA VAL A 7 7.49 13.22 -3.13
C VAL A 7 7.59 11.98 -4.00
N ARG A 8 8.82 11.59 -4.35
CA ARG A 8 9.11 10.36 -5.07
C ARG A 8 8.45 9.21 -4.31
N SER A 9 7.39 8.63 -4.86
CA SER A 9 6.96 7.28 -4.48
C SER A 9 8.17 6.36 -4.68
N THR A 10 8.64 5.72 -3.62
CA THR A 10 9.86 4.91 -3.66
C THR A 10 9.55 3.57 -4.34
N VAL A 11 9.55 3.53 -5.68
CA VAL A 11 9.58 2.27 -6.43
C VAL A 11 10.96 1.66 -6.23
N GLN A 12 11.04 0.54 -5.53
CA GLN A 12 12.29 -0.16 -5.35
C GLN A 12 12.64 -1.00 -6.58
N PHE A 13 13.83 -0.79 -7.12
CA PHE A 13 14.40 -1.55 -8.23
C PHE A 13 15.28 -2.69 -7.69
N LEU A 14 15.10 -3.87 -8.27
CA LEU A 14 15.88 -5.09 -8.01
C LEU A 14 16.82 -5.27 -9.20
N LEU A 15 18.10 -4.91 -9.06
CA LEU A 15 19.09 -5.17 -10.09
C LEU A 15 19.41 -6.67 -10.17
N ALA A 16 19.04 -7.29 -11.28
CA ALA A 16 19.79 -8.39 -11.86
C ALA A 16 19.72 -8.33 -13.38
N ALA A 17 20.88 -8.14 -14.00
CA ALA A 17 21.03 -8.11 -15.44
C ALA A 17 20.58 -9.44 -16.08
N SER A 18 19.56 -9.39 -16.94
CA SER A 18 19.60 -9.81 -18.35
C SER A 18 18.21 -10.18 -18.85
N VAL A 19 17.54 -9.27 -19.56
CA VAL A 19 16.47 -9.67 -20.49
C VAL A 19 16.62 -8.92 -21.81
N VAL A 20 17.80 -9.06 -22.42
CA VAL A 20 17.95 -8.77 -23.85
C VAL A 20 17.33 -9.97 -24.59
N ASN A 21 16.04 -9.86 -24.92
CA ASN A 21 15.15 -10.80 -25.64
C ASN A 21 14.12 -11.59 -24.80
N ALA A 22 13.20 -10.90 -24.11
CA ALA A 22 11.91 -11.51 -23.76
C ALA A 22 11.12 -11.73 -25.06
N VAL A 23 11.02 -12.98 -25.52
CA VAL A 23 10.10 -13.35 -26.60
C VAL A 23 8.69 -13.33 -26.02
N ARG A 24 7.80 -12.53 -26.60
CA ARG A 24 6.38 -12.50 -26.21
C ARG A 24 5.76 -13.88 -26.30
N GLN A 25 4.97 -14.23 -25.29
CA GLN A 25 4.21 -15.48 -25.23
C GLN A 25 2.77 -15.14 -25.58
N LEU A 26 2.33 -15.44 -26.81
CA LEU A 26 0.99 -15.09 -27.30
C LEU A 26 0.21 -16.34 -27.76
N PRO A 27 -1.11 -16.40 -27.57
CA PRO A 27 -1.92 -15.39 -26.87
C PRO A 27 -1.65 -15.38 -25.36
N ALA A 28 -1.77 -14.21 -24.74
CA ALA A 28 -1.67 -14.05 -23.29
C ALA A 28 -2.80 -13.19 -22.75
N GLU A 29 -3.34 -13.60 -21.61
CA GLU A 29 -4.39 -12.89 -20.89
C GLU A 29 -3.76 -12.03 -19.82
N ILE A 30 -3.89 -10.71 -19.98
CA ILE A 30 -3.51 -9.76 -18.95
C ILE A 30 -4.73 -9.51 -18.11
N GLU A 31 -4.54 -9.60 -16.80
CA GLU A 31 -5.57 -9.31 -15.83
C GLU A 31 -5.10 -8.26 -14.84
N VAL A 32 -5.99 -7.32 -14.54
CA VAL A 32 -5.78 -6.27 -13.55
C VAL A 32 -6.93 -6.28 -12.56
N ASP A 33 -6.59 -6.49 -11.28
CA ASP A 33 -7.56 -6.62 -10.19
C ASP A 33 -7.36 -5.55 -9.13
N LEU A 34 -8.41 -4.83 -8.76
CA LEU A 34 -8.47 -4.08 -7.50
C LEU A 34 -8.64 -5.07 -6.35
N MET A 35 -7.53 -5.40 -5.70
CA MET A 35 -7.48 -6.33 -4.58
C MET A 35 -7.97 -5.71 -3.28
N PHE A 36 -7.67 -4.42 -3.08
CA PHE A 36 -8.00 -3.69 -1.87
C PHE A 36 -8.06 -2.18 -2.15
N PRO A 37 -9.00 -1.39 -1.56
CA PRO A 37 -10.12 -1.83 -0.72
C PRO A 37 -11.19 -2.62 -1.49
N ARG A 38 -12.09 -3.27 -0.77
CA ARG A 38 -13.25 -4.00 -1.33
C ARG A 38 -14.50 -3.13 -1.36
N ASP A 39 -15.39 -3.42 -2.30
CA ASP A 39 -16.65 -2.70 -2.45
C ASP A 39 -17.59 -2.94 -1.26
N ASN A 40 -18.27 -1.88 -0.85
CA ASN A 40 -19.21 -1.85 0.26
C ASN A 40 -18.66 -2.34 1.61
N GLU A 41 -17.33 -2.29 1.79
CA GLU A 41 -16.68 -2.58 3.07
C GLU A 41 -16.41 -1.31 3.87
N THR A 42 -16.44 -1.45 5.20
CA THR A 42 -16.13 -0.38 6.14
C THR A 42 -14.87 -0.74 6.92
N TYR A 43 -13.83 0.07 6.82
CA TYR A 43 -12.56 -0.16 7.51
C TYR A 43 -12.37 0.78 8.71
N ALA A 44 -11.55 0.37 9.67
CA ALA A 44 -11.08 1.26 10.72
C ALA A 44 -10.26 2.40 10.09
N PRO A 45 -10.47 3.66 10.49
CA PRO A 45 -9.71 4.77 9.92
C PRO A 45 -8.21 4.61 10.10
N THR A 46 -7.45 4.82 9.02
CA THR A 46 -5.99 4.90 9.04
C THR A 46 -5.55 6.22 8.47
N GLN A 47 -4.32 6.66 8.75
CA GLN A 47 -3.79 7.85 8.08
C GLN A 47 -3.54 7.58 6.59
N LEU A 48 -2.99 6.40 6.28
CA LEU A 48 -2.82 5.90 4.92
C LEU A 48 -3.62 4.61 4.75
N LEU A 49 -4.58 4.60 3.83
CA LEU A 49 -5.30 3.40 3.40
C LEU A 49 -4.65 2.93 2.09
N PRO A 50 -4.03 1.74 2.06
CA PRO A 50 -3.39 1.26 0.85
C PRO A 50 -4.45 1.02 -0.24
N ILE A 51 -4.09 1.25 -1.50
CA ILE A 51 -4.85 0.76 -2.66
C ILE A 51 -3.95 -0.25 -3.35
N VAL A 52 -4.45 -1.46 -3.59
CA VAL A 52 -3.66 -2.58 -4.09
C VAL A 52 -4.27 -3.09 -5.39
N PHE A 53 -3.46 -3.09 -6.45
CA PHE A 53 -3.80 -3.63 -7.76
C PHE A 53 -2.91 -4.82 -8.11
N GLY A 54 -3.50 -5.94 -8.53
CA GLY A 54 -2.77 -7.04 -9.14
C GLY A 54 -2.58 -6.83 -10.64
N PHE A 55 -1.46 -7.28 -11.20
CA PHE A 55 -1.19 -7.37 -12.64
C PHE A 55 -0.67 -8.76 -12.99
N ASN A 56 -1.48 -9.54 -13.72
CA ASN A 56 -1.14 -10.92 -14.07
C ASN A 56 -0.67 -10.98 -15.52
N ASN A 57 0.34 -11.81 -15.78
CA ASN A 57 0.91 -12.06 -17.12
C ASN A 57 1.37 -10.82 -17.90
N LEU A 58 1.63 -9.68 -17.25
CA LEU A 58 2.10 -8.47 -17.93
C LEU A 58 3.46 -8.69 -18.61
N ASP A 59 4.32 -9.52 -18.02
CA ASP A 59 5.63 -9.88 -18.57
C ASP A 59 5.52 -10.66 -19.90
N ALA A 60 4.44 -11.43 -20.08
CA ALA A 60 4.24 -12.29 -21.26
C ALA A 60 4.01 -11.48 -22.55
N VAL A 61 3.49 -10.26 -22.42
CA VAL A 61 3.09 -9.38 -23.53
C VAL A 61 4.07 -8.23 -23.74
N TRP A 62 5.10 -8.13 -22.90
CA TRP A 62 6.04 -7.02 -22.90
C TRP A 62 6.82 -6.91 -24.22
N PRO A 63 7.14 -5.69 -24.73
CA PRO A 63 6.67 -4.39 -24.27
C PRO A 63 5.22 -4.11 -24.65
N LEU A 64 4.45 -3.56 -23.70
CA LEU A 64 3.06 -3.15 -23.86
C LEU A 64 2.85 -1.77 -23.24
N ASN A 65 2.30 -0.85 -24.04
CA ASN A 65 1.97 0.51 -23.62
C ASN A 65 0.62 0.50 -22.89
N ILE A 66 0.65 0.20 -21.59
CA ILE A 66 -0.53 0.13 -20.70
C ILE A 66 -0.38 1.17 -19.58
N GLY A 67 -1.48 1.80 -19.18
CA GLY A 67 -1.54 2.75 -18.08
C GLY A 67 -2.66 2.40 -17.10
N LEU A 68 -2.55 2.92 -15.88
CA LEU A 68 -3.56 2.80 -14.83
C LEU A 68 -3.84 4.18 -14.27
N ASP A 69 -5.08 4.64 -14.37
CA ASP A 69 -5.54 5.86 -13.72
C ASP A 69 -6.42 5.50 -12.54
N VAL A 70 -6.12 6.06 -11.37
CA VAL A 70 -6.87 5.84 -10.13
C VAL A 70 -7.25 7.19 -9.55
N SER A 71 -8.48 7.32 -9.09
CA SER A 71 -8.91 8.48 -8.32
C SER A 71 -9.77 8.09 -7.13
N VAL A 72 -9.59 8.78 -6.02
CA VAL A 72 -10.43 8.57 -4.83
C VAL A 72 -10.96 9.90 -4.34
N THR A 73 -12.25 9.93 -4.02
CA THR A 73 -12.96 11.13 -3.58
C THR A 73 -13.87 10.81 -2.39
N SER A 74 -13.92 11.71 -1.40
CA SER A 74 -14.95 11.68 -0.35
C SER A 74 -16.34 11.97 -0.94
N ILE A 75 -17.35 11.20 -0.55
CA ILE A 75 -18.72 11.28 -1.10
C ILE A 75 -19.51 12.45 -0.49
N GLY A 76 -19.20 12.84 0.75
CA GLY A 76 -19.93 13.91 1.45
C GLY A 76 -19.63 15.33 0.95
N ASP A 77 -18.80 15.47 -0.09
CA ASP A 77 -18.19 16.75 -0.46
C ASP A 77 -18.85 17.38 -1.69
N ASN A 78 -19.23 18.66 -1.59
CA ASN A 78 -19.75 19.44 -2.70
C ASN A 78 -18.59 19.85 -3.65
N PHE A 79 -18.73 19.59 -4.95
CA PHE A 79 -17.72 19.88 -5.99
C PHE A 79 -17.42 21.38 -6.23
N ASN A 80 -18.10 22.29 -5.50
CA ASN A 80 -18.07 23.74 -5.76
C ASN A 80 -17.24 24.55 -4.75
N GLU A 81 -16.55 23.93 -3.80
CA GLU A 81 -15.67 24.63 -2.84
C GLU A 81 -14.20 24.23 -2.96
N SER A 82 -13.30 25.10 -2.52
CA SER A 82 -11.86 24.83 -2.42
C SER A 82 -11.62 23.60 -1.54
N ARG A 83 -11.37 22.45 -2.18
CA ARG A 83 -11.18 21.17 -1.51
C ARG A 83 -9.86 21.16 -0.72
N PRO A 84 -9.84 20.64 0.52
CA PRO A 84 -8.61 20.15 1.11
C PRO A 84 -7.99 19.08 0.19
N ASP A 85 -6.69 19.17 -0.07
CA ASP A 85 -6.01 18.30 -1.03
C ASP A 85 -6.25 16.80 -0.75
N TRP A 86 -6.46 16.41 0.52
CA TRP A 86 -6.70 15.02 0.92
C TRP A 86 -8.05 14.43 0.47
N LYS A 87 -9.07 15.26 0.20
CA LYS A 87 -10.43 14.80 -0.13
C LYS A 87 -10.61 14.29 -1.56
N SER A 88 -9.64 14.57 -2.44
CA SER A 88 -9.66 14.14 -3.83
C SER A 88 -8.23 13.90 -4.30
N ARG A 89 -7.97 12.70 -4.82
CA ARG A 89 -6.62 12.30 -5.22
C ARG A 89 -6.68 11.62 -6.56
N TRP A 90 -5.81 12.03 -7.47
CA TRP A 90 -5.61 11.40 -8.77
C TRP A 90 -4.18 10.87 -8.84
N VAL A 91 -4.06 9.59 -9.16
CA VAL A 91 -2.80 8.87 -9.30
C VAL A 91 -2.84 8.20 -10.68
N GLY A 92 -2.24 8.87 -11.66
CA GLY A 92 -2.04 8.33 -12.99
C GLY A 92 -0.68 7.67 -13.10
N PHE A 93 -0.66 6.46 -13.65
CA PHE A 93 0.54 5.74 -14.03
C PHE A 93 0.61 5.73 -15.55
N PRO A 94 1.31 6.72 -16.15
CA PRO A 94 1.48 6.75 -17.59
C PRO A 94 2.32 5.55 -18.02
N SER A 95 2.18 5.14 -19.26
CA SER A 95 2.74 3.87 -19.72
C SER A 95 4.26 3.80 -19.77
N ASP A 96 4.93 4.93 -19.93
CA ASP A 96 6.37 5.08 -19.77
C ASP A 96 6.83 4.82 -18.33
N TRP A 97 5.94 4.97 -17.35
CA TRP A 97 6.23 4.60 -15.97
C TRP A 97 6.21 3.08 -15.77
N LEU A 98 5.21 2.38 -16.32
CA LEU A 98 5.16 0.91 -16.31
C LEU A 98 6.32 0.29 -17.11
N ASP A 99 6.84 0.99 -18.13
CA ASP A 99 8.08 0.62 -18.84
C ASP A 99 9.29 0.42 -17.91
N ASN A 100 9.36 1.12 -16.78
CA ASN A 100 10.42 0.95 -15.79
C ASN A 100 10.18 -0.20 -14.81
N ILE A 101 8.94 -0.68 -14.66
CA ILE A 101 8.57 -1.72 -13.69
C ILE A 101 8.86 -3.12 -14.22
N VAL A 102 8.66 -3.33 -15.52
CA VAL A 102 8.78 -4.65 -16.16
C VAL A 102 10.23 -4.97 -16.60
N GLY A 103 11.13 -3.98 -16.60
CA GLY A 103 12.49 -4.11 -17.14
C GLY A 103 13.54 -4.80 -16.26
N ASP A 104 13.30 -5.04 -14.97
CA ASP A 104 14.32 -5.52 -14.01
C ASP A 104 13.79 -6.74 -13.22
N SER A 105 14.25 -7.91 -13.64
CA SER A 105 13.81 -9.29 -13.32
C SER A 105 13.21 -9.57 -11.92
N THR A 106 11.95 -10.06 -11.92
CA THR A 106 11.24 -11.01 -11.04
C THR A 106 9.73 -10.79 -11.27
N PRO A 107 8.85 -11.81 -11.21
CA PRO A 107 7.44 -11.60 -11.53
C PRO A 107 6.81 -10.69 -10.46
N ARG A 108 6.64 -9.41 -10.78
CA ARG A 108 5.92 -8.47 -9.93
C ARG A 108 4.45 -8.56 -10.30
N GLN A 109 3.75 -9.43 -9.61
CA GLN A 109 2.33 -9.72 -9.84
C GLN A 109 1.39 -8.61 -9.33
N TYR A 110 1.90 -7.55 -8.68
CA TYR A 110 1.04 -6.51 -8.12
C TYR A 110 1.78 -5.19 -7.89
N LEU A 111 0.98 -4.14 -7.77
CA LEU A 111 1.34 -2.76 -7.49
C LEU A 111 0.45 -2.26 -6.35
N HIS A 112 1.02 -1.55 -5.38
CA HIS A 112 0.23 -0.84 -4.38
C HIS A 112 0.59 0.65 -4.31
N ILE A 113 -0.41 1.47 -4.03
CA ILE A 113 -0.33 2.92 -3.95
C ILE A 113 -0.27 3.30 -2.48
N GLU A 114 0.95 3.54 -1.98
CA GLU A 114 1.21 3.87 -0.56
C GLU A 114 0.95 5.33 -0.20
N SER A 115 1.04 6.25 -1.17
CA SER A 115 1.31 7.67 -0.92
C SER A 115 0.08 8.55 -0.74
N VAL A 116 -1.11 7.96 -0.65
CA VAL A 116 -2.33 8.75 -0.66
C VAL A 116 -2.87 8.90 0.77
N ASN A 117 -2.56 10.05 1.39
CA ASN A 117 -3.22 10.48 2.63
C ASN A 117 -4.69 10.82 2.32
N MET A 118 -5.51 9.78 2.16
CA MET A 118 -6.89 9.84 1.66
C MET A 118 -7.91 9.90 2.78
N THR A 119 -7.68 9.09 3.81
CA THR A 119 -8.56 8.97 4.96
C THR A 119 -8.14 9.94 6.05
N ASN A 120 -6.85 10.29 6.14
CA ASN A 120 -6.28 11.16 7.18
C ASN A 120 -6.75 10.78 8.60
N GLY A 121 -6.96 9.48 8.86
CA GLY A 121 -7.47 8.97 10.13
C GLY A 121 -8.96 9.26 10.38
N THR A 122 -9.68 9.85 9.44
CA THR A 122 -11.09 10.23 9.59
C THR A 122 -12.04 9.11 9.19
N ALA A 123 -13.21 9.08 9.85
CA ALA A 123 -14.37 8.31 9.41
C ALA A 123 -15.10 9.07 8.31
N ASP A 124 -15.24 8.47 7.12
CA ASP A 124 -15.90 9.07 5.96
C ASP A 124 -16.35 7.99 4.97
N SER A 125 -17.08 8.37 3.92
CA SER A 125 -17.45 7.51 2.79
C SER A 125 -16.68 7.92 1.54
N PHE A 126 -16.09 6.95 0.85
CA PHE A 126 -15.21 7.19 -0.28
C PHE A 126 -15.71 6.47 -1.53
N LYS A 127 -15.46 7.10 -2.67
CA LYS A 127 -15.60 6.50 -3.99
C LYS A 127 -14.22 6.36 -4.61
N LEU A 128 -13.82 5.13 -4.91
CA LEU A 128 -12.61 4.83 -5.68
C LEU A 128 -13.01 4.55 -7.12
N LEU A 129 -12.50 5.35 -8.04
CA LEU A 129 -12.65 5.20 -9.47
C LEU A 129 -11.31 4.80 -10.08
N TRP A 130 -11.31 3.87 -11.03
CA TRP A 130 -10.10 3.46 -11.72
C TRP A 130 -10.36 3.01 -13.16
N GLU A 131 -9.33 3.09 -13.99
CA GLU A 131 -9.36 2.63 -15.37
C GLU A 131 -7.98 2.17 -15.85
N VAL A 132 -7.98 1.09 -16.62
CA VAL A 132 -6.83 0.64 -17.41
C VAL A 132 -6.91 1.29 -18.78
N LYS A 133 -5.81 1.86 -19.25
CA LYS A 133 -5.71 2.54 -20.54
C LYS A 133 -4.70 1.84 -21.44
N LEU A 134 -5.14 1.56 -22.67
CA LEU A 134 -4.26 1.20 -23.77
C LEU A 134 -4.36 2.32 -24.81
N PRO A 135 -3.31 3.12 -25.02
CA PRO A 135 -3.37 4.26 -25.95
C PRO A 135 -3.70 3.84 -27.38
N TYR A 136 -3.40 2.59 -27.76
CA TYR A 136 -3.67 2.06 -29.09
C TYR A 136 -4.15 0.61 -29.01
N ARG A 137 -5.16 0.30 -29.83
CA ARG A 137 -5.62 -1.04 -30.15
C ARG A 137 -5.57 -1.24 -31.65
N CYS A 138 -5.09 -2.39 -32.08
CA CYS A 138 -5.11 -2.83 -33.47
C CYS A 138 -6.11 -3.98 -33.66
N PHE A 139 -6.68 -4.07 -34.86
CA PHE A 139 -7.61 -5.14 -35.22
C PHE A 139 -7.04 -6.03 -36.33
N ALA A 140 -7.57 -7.25 -36.46
CA ALA A 140 -7.13 -8.21 -37.47
C ALA A 140 -7.24 -7.66 -38.90
N ASN A 141 -8.23 -6.82 -39.17
CA ASN A 141 -8.47 -6.15 -40.47
C ASN A 141 -7.56 -4.93 -40.75
N ASN A 142 -6.57 -4.65 -39.89
CA ASN A 142 -5.66 -3.49 -39.94
C ASN A 142 -6.29 -2.16 -39.52
N ASP A 143 -7.52 -2.15 -38.99
CA ASP A 143 -8.06 -0.97 -38.33
C ASP A 143 -7.32 -0.70 -37.02
N THR A 144 -7.40 0.54 -36.56
CA THR A 144 -6.84 1.01 -35.31
C THR A 144 -7.85 1.82 -34.51
N GLU A 145 -7.79 1.70 -33.19
CA GLU A 145 -8.54 2.50 -32.24
C GLU A 145 -7.54 3.19 -31.31
N SER A 146 -7.72 4.50 -31.10
CA SER A 146 -6.92 5.30 -30.17
C SER A 146 -7.65 5.46 -28.84
N GLY A 147 -6.95 5.22 -27.73
CA GLY A 147 -7.44 5.52 -26.39
C GLY A 147 -8.49 4.54 -25.88
N TRP A 148 -8.19 3.24 -25.93
CA TRP A 148 -9.04 2.23 -25.31
C TRP A 148 -8.96 2.32 -23.78
N SER A 149 -10.10 2.24 -23.11
CA SER A 149 -10.17 2.03 -21.66
C SER A 149 -11.21 0.96 -21.30
N ASN A 150 -11.04 0.33 -20.14
CA ASN A 150 -11.92 -0.74 -19.66
C ASN A 150 -13.28 -0.24 -19.13
N GLY A 151 -13.56 1.05 -19.21
CA GLY A 151 -14.76 1.68 -18.68
C GLY A 151 -16.03 1.48 -19.53
N PRO A 152 -17.23 1.25 -18.95
CA PRO A 152 -18.46 1.27 -19.73
C PRO A 152 -18.68 2.65 -20.38
N GLY A 153 -18.69 2.71 -21.71
CA GLY A 153 -18.83 3.97 -22.45
C GLY A 153 -17.71 4.98 -22.18
N HIS A 154 -16.48 4.50 -21.94
CA HIS A 154 -15.31 5.31 -21.53
C HIS A 154 -15.41 5.94 -20.12
N ALA A 155 -16.31 5.47 -19.26
CA ALA A 155 -16.41 5.91 -17.86
C ALA A 155 -15.61 5.01 -16.92
N SER A 156 -14.90 5.56 -15.92
CA SER A 156 -14.12 4.79 -14.96
C SER A 156 -14.98 3.77 -14.18
N ARG A 157 -14.40 2.60 -13.88
CA ARG A 157 -14.98 1.62 -12.95
C ARG A 157 -14.83 2.14 -11.54
N GLY A 158 -15.63 1.65 -10.59
CA GLY A 158 -15.38 2.04 -9.22
C GLY A 158 -16.20 1.34 -8.18
N ILE A 159 -15.68 1.44 -6.98
CA ILE A 159 -16.23 0.88 -5.76
C ILE A 159 -16.50 2.00 -4.75
N PHE A 160 -17.33 1.69 -3.78
CA PHE A 160 -17.60 2.52 -2.61
C PHE A 160 -17.08 1.81 -1.38
N PHE A 161 -16.33 2.51 -0.54
CA PHE A 161 -15.91 1.96 0.74
C PHE A 161 -16.00 3.06 1.80
N GLN A 162 -15.97 2.66 3.06
CA GLN A 162 -16.13 3.58 4.18
C GLN A 162 -14.99 3.41 5.17
N THR A 163 -14.76 4.44 5.96
CA THR A 163 -14.04 4.32 7.22
C THR A 163 -14.94 4.69 8.38
N ALA A 164 -14.92 3.90 9.45
CA ALA A 164 -15.69 4.19 10.66
C ALA A 164 -14.97 3.68 11.90
N HIS A 165 -15.03 4.46 12.98
CA HIS A 165 -14.46 4.03 14.25
C HIS A 165 -15.12 2.72 14.72
N GLY A 166 -14.30 1.72 15.06
CA GLY A 166 -14.78 0.39 15.47
C GLY A 166 -15.10 -0.58 14.33
N ALA A 167 -14.90 -0.18 13.06
CA ALA A 167 -15.06 -1.07 11.92
C ALA A 167 -13.88 -2.05 11.75
N GLN A 168 -13.94 -2.92 10.74
CA GLN A 168 -12.96 -3.99 10.55
C GLN A 168 -11.57 -3.42 10.22
N ARG A 169 -10.51 -4.12 10.59
CA ARG A 169 -9.14 -3.68 10.31
C ARG A 169 -8.79 -3.91 8.85
N LEU A 170 -7.73 -3.25 8.39
CA LEU A 170 -7.11 -3.58 7.12
C LEU A 170 -6.56 -5.01 7.21
N ASP A 171 -7.14 -5.92 6.42
CA ASP A 171 -6.65 -7.28 6.28
C ASP A 171 -6.43 -7.57 4.79
N ILE A 172 -5.26 -7.17 4.30
CA ILE A 172 -4.87 -7.32 2.89
C ILE A 172 -4.81 -8.80 2.52
N GLU A 173 -4.37 -9.66 3.43
CA GLU A 173 -4.29 -11.10 3.16
C GLU A 173 -5.70 -11.69 2.99
N ALA A 174 -6.64 -11.36 3.88
CA ALA A 174 -8.01 -11.81 3.75
C ALA A 174 -8.70 -11.24 2.50
N ALA A 175 -8.50 -9.96 2.21
CA ALA A 175 -9.07 -9.31 1.01
C ALA A 175 -8.58 -9.95 -0.29
N VAL A 176 -7.28 -10.26 -0.39
CA VAL A 176 -6.73 -10.95 -1.58
C VAL A 176 -7.15 -12.42 -1.61
N ASN A 177 -7.30 -13.08 -0.46
CA ASN A 177 -7.73 -14.48 -0.38
C ASN A 177 -9.22 -14.70 -0.68
N SER A 178 -10.07 -13.72 -0.37
CA SER A 178 -11.52 -13.84 -0.51
C SER A 178 -11.88 -14.13 -1.97
N CYS A 179 -11.16 -13.50 -2.90
CA CYS A 179 -11.34 -13.72 -4.32
C CYS A 179 -12.81 -13.63 -4.71
N ASP A 180 -13.52 -12.59 -4.24
CA ASP A 180 -14.94 -12.45 -4.58
C ASP A 180 -15.05 -12.45 -6.10
N GLU A 181 -16.14 -13.04 -6.63
CA GLU A 181 -16.32 -13.24 -8.06
C GLU A 181 -15.96 -11.98 -8.84
N SER A 182 -15.00 -12.12 -9.77
CA SER A 182 -14.48 -11.01 -10.55
C SER A 182 -15.64 -10.24 -11.19
N ASP A 183 -15.81 -8.99 -10.79
CA ASP A 183 -16.95 -8.18 -11.20
C ASP A 183 -16.54 -7.00 -12.07
N LYS A 184 -17.53 -6.31 -12.64
CA LYS A 184 -17.29 -5.18 -13.53
C LYS A 184 -16.67 -3.96 -12.83
N ASN A 185 -16.57 -3.93 -11.50
CA ASN A 185 -16.02 -2.81 -10.75
C ASN A 185 -14.61 -3.08 -10.23
N THR A 186 -14.22 -4.35 -10.09
CA THR A 186 -13.00 -4.77 -9.40
C THR A 186 -11.99 -5.47 -10.33
N SER A 187 -12.41 -6.01 -11.47
CA SER A 187 -11.51 -6.74 -12.37
C SER A 187 -11.63 -6.34 -13.83
N VAL A 188 -10.52 -6.46 -14.57
CA VAL A 188 -10.48 -6.39 -16.03
C VAL A 188 -9.48 -7.40 -16.58
N ALA A 189 -9.91 -8.14 -17.60
CA ALA A 189 -9.04 -8.98 -18.39
C ALA A 189 -9.08 -8.59 -19.87
N VAL A 190 -7.92 -8.67 -20.54
CA VAL A 190 -7.79 -8.56 -22.00
C VAL A 190 -6.89 -9.67 -22.51
N ARG A 191 -7.28 -10.30 -23.62
CA ARG A 191 -6.47 -11.33 -24.28
C ARG A 191 -5.71 -10.68 -25.42
N ILE A 192 -4.40 -10.52 -25.27
CA ILE A 192 -3.53 -10.07 -26.35
C ILE A 192 -3.25 -11.28 -27.25
N THR A 193 -3.57 -11.15 -28.53
CA THR A 193 -3.43 -12.24 -29.51
C THR A 193 -2.27 -12.02 -30.46
N ASP A 194 -1.93 -10.76 -30.75
CA ASP A 194 -0.87 -10.40 -31.69
C ASP A 194 -0.38 -8.97 -31.43
N PHE A 195 0.71 -8.57 -32.07
CA PHE A 195 1.15 -7.18 -32.16
C PHE A 195 1.42 -6.79 -33.60
N LYS A 196 0.80 -5.70 -34.03
CA LYS A 196 1.04 -5.12 -35.36
C LYS A 196 2.05 -3.97 -35.27
N LYS A 197 2.84 -3.85 -36.34
CA LYS A 197 3.63 -2.64 -36.60
C LYS A 197 2.70 -1.60 -37.23
N THR A 198 2.67 -0.40 -36.66
CA THR A 198 1.91 0.71 -37.24
C THR A 198 2.89 1.73 -37.81
N TYR A 199 2.52 2.39 -38.90
CA TYR A 199 3.39 3.37 -39.57
C TYR A 199 3.57 4.67 -38.77
N SER A 200 2.68 4.95 -37.81
CA SER A 200 2.62 6.22 -37.07
C SER A 200 3.28 6.21 -35.70
N TYR A 201 3.63 5.03 -35.16
CA TYR A 201 4.18 4.91 -33.81
C TYR A 201 5.27 3.85 -33.78
N ASP A 202 6.49 4.21 -33.37
CA ASP A 202 7.62 3.29 -33.15
C ASP A 202 7.35 2.24 -32.04
N LYS A 203 6.17 2.28 -31.40
CA LYS A 203 5.74 1.33 -30.37
C LYS A 203 4.81 0.25 -30.96
N PRO A 204 4.91 -0.99 -30.45
CA PRO A 204 4.10 -2.12 -30.92
C PRO A 204 2.63 -1.93 -30.55
N CYS A 205 1.72 -2.14 -31.51
CA CYS A 205 0.28 -1.97 -31.33
C CYS A 205 -0.39 -3.32 -31.04
N PRO A 206 -0.98 -3.52 -29.86
CA PRO A 206 -1.57 -4.81 -29.49
C PRO A 206 -2.88 -5.06 -30.24
N VAL A 207 -3.05 -6.29 -30.75
CA VAL A 207 -4.33 -6.85 -31.13
C VAL A 207 -4.88 -7.60 -29.93
N PHE A 208 -6.06 -7.22 -29.46
CA PHE A 208 -6.64 -7.82 -28.27
C PHE A 208 -8.16 -7.91 -28.30
N GLU A 209 -8.65 -8.87 -27.54
CA GLU A 209 -10.05 -9.13 -27.28
C GLU A 209 -10.39 -8.75 -25.84
N THR A 210 -11.59 -8.25 -25.63
CA THR A 210 -12.08 -7.77 -24.33
C THR A 210 -13.16 -8.66 -23.74
N ASP A 211 -13.60 -9.68 -24.48
CA ASP A 211 -14.57 -10.69 -24.03
C ASP A 211 -13.81 -11.81 -23.32
N VAL A 212 -13.14 -11.45 -22.22
CA VAL A 212 -12.36 -12.34 -21.37
C VAL A 212 -12.93 -12.24 -19.98
N ASN A 213 -13.27 -13.39 -19.40
CA ASN A 213 -13.72 -13.40 -18.02
C ASN A 213 -12.50 -13.39 -17.09
N PRO A 214 -12.36 -12.37 -16.23
CA PRO A 214 -11.29 -12.35 -15.23
C PRO A 214 -11.36 -13.55 -14.27
N GLU A 215 -10.21 -14.01 -13.79
CA GLU A 215 -10.04 -15.09 -12.82
C GLU A 215 -9.44 -14.54 -11.51
N CYS A 216 -9.53 -15.25 -10.38
CA CYS A 216 -8.79 -14.80 -9.19
C CYS A 216 -7.31 -15.18 -9.25
N ALA A 217 -6.53 -14.52 -10.10
CA ALA A 217 -5.13 -14.85 -10.38
C ALA A 217 -4.20 -14.78 -9.15
N PHE A 218 -4.53 -13.94 -8.17
CA PHE A 218 -3.61 -13.57 -7.10
C PHE A 218 -3.86 -14.22 -5.74
N LYS A 219 -4.84 -15.13 -5.64
CA LYS A 219 -5.13 -15.86 -4.40
C LYS A 219 -3.87 -16.48 -3.78
N SER A 220 -3.05 -17.08 -4.64
CA SER A 220 -1.81 -17.76 -4.22
C SER A 220 -0.74 -16.79 -3.70
N ALA A 221 -0.80 -15.52 -4.10
CA ALA A 221 0.13 -14.46 -3.71
C ALA A 221 -0.36 -13.65 -2.49
N ALA A 222 -1.54 -13.92 -1.92
CA ALA A 222 -2.15 -13.11 -0.86
C ALA A 222 -1.22 -12.79 0.32
N LYS A 223 -0.44 -13.78 0.78
CA LYS A 223 0.53 -13.61 1.87
C LYS A 223 1.68 -12.67 1.50
N GLU A 224 2.19 -12.80 0.29
CA GLU A 224 3.28 -11.97 -0.22
C GLU A 224 2.79 -10.53 -0.43
N VAL A 225 1.60 -10.38 -1.02
CA VAL A 225 0.92 -9.09 -1.18
C VAL A 225 0.75 -8.41 0.17
N ALA A 226 0.19 -9.10 1.16
CA ALA A 226 -0.01 -8.55 2.49
C ALA A 226 1.31 -8.15 3.16
N ALA A 227 2.36 -8.99 3.06
CA ALA A 227 3.67 -8.68 3.62
C ALA A 227 4.31 -7.43 2.97
N ASN A 228 4.14 -7.25 1.66
CA ASN A 228 4.71 -6.11 0.94
C ASN A 228 3.89 -4.81 1.06
N VAL A 229 2.61 -4.89 1.41
CA VAL A 229 1.75 -3.70 1.57
C VAL A 229 1.75 -3.17 3.01
N SER A 230 2.22 -3.95 3.99
CA SER A 230 1.92 -3.67 5.41
C SER A 230 3.09 -3.08 6.22
N ALA A 231 2.92 -1.83 6.65
CA ALA A 231 3.38 -1.34 7.95
C ALA A 231 2.15 -1.19 8.87
N ALA A 232 2.31 -1.47 10.16
CA ALA A 232 1.25 -1.25 11.14
C ALA A 232 0.90 0.25 11.22
N PRO A 233 -0.38 0.61 11.06
CA PRO A 233 -0.83 1.99 11.17
C PRO A 233 -0.74 2.51 12.60
N ILE A 234 -0.63 3.82 12.75
CA ILE A 234 -0.68 4.53 14.04
C ILE A 234 -2.15 4.65 14.48
N GLN A 235 -2.44 4.41 15.76
CA GLN A 235 -3.79 4.55 16.30
C GLN A 235 -4.24 6.04 16.32
N ASP A 236 -5.50 6.30 15.97
CA ASP A 236 -6.09 7.64 15.96
C ASP A 236 -6.12 8.31 17.35
N GLY A 237 -6.13 9.64 17.37
CA GLY A 237 -6.14 10.46 18.58
C GLY A 237 -4.81 10.42 19.36
N MET A 238 -3.71 10.07 18.72
CA MET A 238 -2.38 10.07 19.31
C MET A 238 -1.79 11.48 19.38
N GLY A 239 -1.12 11.83 20.48
CA GLY A 239 -0.45 13.13 20.63
C GLY A 239 0.83 13.27 19.80
N ASP A 240 1.10 14.48 19.32
CA ASP A 240 2.20 14.82 18.41
C ASP A 240 3.62 14.59 18.97
N ASN A 241 3.76 14.43 20.29
CA ASN A 241 5.06 14.28 20.96
C ASN A 241 5.42 12.84 21.31
N CYS A 242 4.71 11.86 20.75
CA CYS A 242 5.03 10.45 20.93
C CYS A 242 6.49 10.15 20.54
N ASN A 243 7.18 9.32 21.32
CA ASN A 243 8.55 8.91 21.05
C ASN A 243 8.81 7.41 21.29
N ARG A 244 7.80 6.64 21.70
CA ARG A 244 7.87 5.18 21.79
C ARG A 244 6.53 4.54 21.42
N TRP A 245 6.57 3.44 20.66
CA TRP A 245 5.37 2.77 20.14
C TRP A 245 5.34 1.30 20.50
N HIS A 246 4.14 0.82 20.84
CA HIS A 246 3.84 -0.59 21.01
C HIS A 246 2.85 -1.04 19.93
N LEU A 247 3.19 -2.11 19.20
CA LEU A 247 2.22 -2.79 18.34
C LEU A 247 1.25 -3.58 19.21
N VAL A 248 -0.01 -3.11 19.27
CA VAL A 248 -1.06 -3.80 20.03
C VAL A 248 -1.33 -5.17 19.40
N LYS A 249 -1.35 -6.23 20.20
CA LYS A 249 -1.65 -7.61 19.78
C LYS A 249 -3.04 -8.05 20.23
N ALA A 250 -3.57 -9.09 19.61
CA ALA A 250 -4.81 -9.70 20.08
C ALA A 250 -4.64 -10.19 21.53
N GLY A 251 -5.55 -9.78 22.42
CA GLY A 251 -5.47 -10.07 23.86
C GLY A 251 -4.70 -9.03 24.68
N ASP A 252 -4.03 -8.05 24.06
CA ASP A 252 -3.50 -6.92 24.80
C ASP A 252 -4.61 -6.12 25.47
N THR A 253 -4.31 -5.58 26.65
CA THR A 253 -5.13 -4.60 27.36
C THR A 253 -4.26 -3.39 27.70
N CYS A 254 -4.87 -2.24 27.99
CA CYS A 254 -4.09 -1.08 28.44
C CYS A 254 -3.28 -1.42 29.70
N SER A 255 -3.80 -2.27 30.59
CA SER A 255 -3.08 -2.70 31.78
C SER A 255 -1.84 -3.53 31.43
N THR A 256 -1.93 -4.50 30.53
CA THR A 256 -0.80 -5.35 30.15
C THR A 256 0.29 -4.53 29.43
N ILE A 257 -0.10 -3.62 28.54
CA ILE A 257 0.84 -2.74 27.83
C ILE A 257 1.48 -1.74 28.80
N ALA A 258 0.68 -1.10 29.65
CA ALA A 258 1.18 -0.13 30.63
C ALA A 258 2.24 -0.77 31.54
N SER A 259 1.96 -1.99 32.02
CA SER A 259 2.90 -2.76 32.83
C SER A 259 4.17 -3.16 32.06
N SER A 260 4.07 -3.57 30.79
CA SER A 260 5.24 -4.01 30.03
C SER A 260 6.24 -2.89 29.72
N VAL A 261 5.76 -1.65 29.64
CA VAL A 261 6.58 -0.47 29.26
C VAL A 261 6.82 0.50 30.41
N GLY A 262 6.34 0.18 31.62
CA GLY A 262 6.57 0.93 32.85
C GLY A 262 5.83 2.26 32.95
N VAL A 263 4.58 2.33 32.45
CA VAL A 263 3.73 3.53 32.51
C VAL A 263 2.38 3.21 33.16
N THR A 264 1.55 4.23 33.39
CA THR A 264 0.18 4.05 33.90
C THR A 264 -0.84 3.99 32.77
N VAL A 265 -1.98 3.32 32.99
CA VAL A 265 -3.12 3.35 32.06
C VAL A 265 -3.61 4.78 31.82
N TYR A 266 -3.53 5.64 32.84
CA TYR A 266 -3.87 7.06 32.71
C TYR A 266 -2.93 7.80 31.76
N GLN A 267 -1.62 7.54 31.82
CA GLN A 267 -0.66 8.09 30.87
C GLN A 267 -0.92 7.59 29.45
N LEU A 268 -1.17 6.29 29.26
CA LEU A 268 -1.55 5.75 27.95
C LEU A 268 -2.81 6.43 27.39
N ALA A 269 -3.86 6.59 28.20
CA ALA A 269 -5.09 7.29 27.81
C ALA A 269 -4.89 8.79 27.56
N THR A 270 -3.85 9.38 28.14
CA THR A 270 -3.51 10.78 27.91
C THR A 270 -2.83 10.95 26.56
N TRP A 271 -1.90 10.07 26.21
CA TRP A 271 -1.15 10.10 24.94
C TRP A 271 -1.94 9.57 23.75
N ASN A 272 -2.96 8.75 24.00
CA ASN A 272 -3.79 8.12 22.97
C ASN A 272 -5.28 8.33 23.27
N LYS A 273 -5.84 9.47 22.84
CA LYS A 273 -7.25 9.81 23.06
C LYS A 273 -8.21 8.83 22.42
N GLY A 274 -7.79 8.14 21.35
CA GLY A 274 -8.59 7.13 20.65
C GLY A 274 -8.82 5.82 21.42
N ILE A 275 -8.15 5.55 22.56
CA ILE A 275 -8.30 4.24 23.25
C ILE A 275 -9.54 4.14 24.15
N GLY A 276 -10.42 5.15 24.16
CA GLY A 276 -11.61 5.16 25.02
C GLY A 276 -11.31 5.50 26.48
N GLY A 277 -10.27 6.31 26.73
CA GLY A 277 -9.87 6.71 28.07
C GLY A 277 -9.30 5.57 28.90
N THR A 278 -9.36 5.68 30.24
CA THR A 278 -8.84 4.65 31.14
C THR A 278 -9.66 3.36 31.15
N ALA A 279 -10.87 3.38 30.58
CA ALA A 279 -11.67 2.18 30.37
C ALA A 279 -11.11 1.27 29.25
N CYS A 280 -10.19 1.78 28.43
CA CYS A 280 -9.50 1.02 27.38
C CYS A 280 -10.42 0.31 26.39
N THR A 281 -11.57 0.90 26.07
CA THR A 281 -12.58 0.26 25.20
C THR A 281 -12.32 0.46 23.71
N GLY A 282 -11.34 1.31 23.34
CA GLY A 282 -11.07 1.74 21.97
C GLY A 282 -9.71 1.30 21.42
N MET A 283 -8.99 0.38 22.07
CA MET A 283 -7.67 -0.04 21.60
C MET A 283 -7.75 -1.03 20.43
N TRP A 284 -6.91 -0.84 19.40
CA TRP A 284 -6.96 -1.66 18.19
C TRP A 284 -5.70 -2.50 18.05
N ALA A 285 -5.82 -3.82 18.09
CA ALA A 285 -4.71 -4.70 17.74
C ALA A 285 -4.28 -4.53 16.26
N GLY A 286 -3.01 -4.77 15.96
CA GLY A 286 -2.40 -4.44 14.67
C GLY A 286 -2.10 -2.95 14.48
N TYR A 287 -2.44 -2.08 15.43
CA TYR A 287 -2.08 -0.65 15.41
C TYR A 287 -0.97 -0.36 16.41
N CYS A 288 -0.18 0.66 16.09
CA CYS A 288 0.86 1.17 16.94
C CYS A 288 0.27 2.19 17.92
N LEU A 289 0.40 1.90 19.20
CA LEU A 289 -0.04 2.72 20.33
C LEU A 289 1.14 3.48 20.91
N CYS A 290 0.96 4.75 21.26
CA CYS A 290 1.98 5.52 21.93
C CYS A 290 2.21 5.04 23.37
N THR A 291 3.44 4.67 23.71
CA THR A 291 3.83 4.20 25.05
C THR A 291 4.88 5.09 25.72
N GLY A 292 5.22 6.22 25.10
CA GLY A 292 6.13 7.21 25.65
C GLY A 292 6.08 8.53 24.88
N VAL A 293 6.37 9.64 25.56
CA VAL A 293 6.42 10.97 24.96
C VAL A 293 7.75 11.67 25.27
N SER A 294 8.18 12.52 24.35
CA SER A 294 9.33 13.40 24.57
C SER A 294 9.02 14.48 25.62
N GLY A 295 9.90 14.63 26.60
CA GLY A 295 9.77 15.64 27.68
C GLY A 295 8.92 15.23 28.91
N GLY A 296 8.44 13.99 28.99
CA GLY A 296 7.68 13.49 30.15
C GLY A 296 8.58 12.96 31.29
N SER A 297 8.16 13.17 32.56
CA SER A 297 8.83 12.68 33.78
C SER A 297 8.76 11.16 34.00
N GLY A 298 9.06 10.35 32.98
CA GLY A 298 9.30 8.91 33.14
C GLY A 298 10.66 8.66 33.78
N THR A 299 10.73 7.88 34.85
CA THR A 299 11.87 7.75 35.77
C THR A 299 13.08 6.95 35.25
N THR A 300 13.34 6.90 33.95
CA THR A 300 14.61 6.34 33.45
C THR A 300 15.05 7.03 32.16
N PRO A 301 16.16 7.80 32.19
CA PRO A 301 16.78 8.28 30.97
C PRO A 301 17.30 7.09 30.15
N PRO A 302 17.16 7.07 28.82
CA PRO A 302 17.85 6.09 27.98
C PRO A 302 19.38 6.19 28.21
N PRO A 303 20.12 5.07 28.21
CA PRO A 303 21.57 5.10 28.28
C PRO A 303 22.15 5.99 27.18
N ALA A 304 23.16 6.79 27.53
CA ALA A 304 23.86 7.69 26.61
C ALA A 304 24.69 6.92 25.57
N ASN A 305 24.00 6.44 24.54
CA ASN A 305 24.45 6.23 23.17
C ASN A 305 23.21 6.56 22.34
N THR A 306 23.23 7.65 21.58
CA THR A 306 22.02 8.37 21.13
C THR A 306 21.20 7.55 20.13
N THR A 307 20.43 6.60 20.65
CA THR A 307 19.42 5.86 19.90
C THR A 307 18.40 6.88 19.42
N PRO A 308 18.27 7.09 18.09
CA PRO A 308 17.38 8.09 17.57
C PRO A 308 15.96 7.73 17.98
N GLN A 309 15.26 8.69 18.55
CA GLN A 309 13.83 8.58 18.83
C GLN A 309 13.10 9.22 17.65
N PRO A 310 11.95 8.70 17.25
CA PRO A 310 11.13 7.63 17.86
C PRO A 310 11.57 6.17 17.67
N VAL A 311 11.20 5.21 18.55
CA VAL A 311 11.46 3.75 18.32
C VAL A 311 10.24 2.85 18.62
N GLN A 312 10.16 1.70 17.94
CA GLN A 312 9.20 0.64 18.28
C GLN A 312 9.75 -0.26 19.39
N ASP A 313 8.87 -0.65 20.33
CA ASP A 313 9.21 -1.53 21.45
C ASP A 313 9.77 -2.88 20.95
N GLY A 314 10.81 -3.37 21.64
CA GLY A 314 11.48 -4.63 21.31
C GLY A 314 12.65 -4.52 20.32
N MET A 315 12.93 -3.35 19.72
CA MET A 315 14.15 -3.14 18.94
C MET A 315 15.40 -3.43 19.79
N VAL A 316 16.40 -4.08 19.20
CA VAL A 316 17.65 -4.43 19.90
C VAL A 316 18.40 -3.19 20.42
N SER A 317 18.93 -3.28 21.65
CA SER A 317 19.55 -2.14 22.36
C SER A 317 20.96 -1.79 21.87
N ASN A 318 21.59 -2.68 21.12
CA ASN A 318 22.97 -2.56 20.65
C ASN A 318 23.06 -2.04 19.20
N CYS A 319 21.95 -1.61 18.61
CA CYS A 319 21.90 -1.16 17.23
C CYS A 319 22.90 -0.04 16.91
N LYS A 320 23.62 -0.18 15.79
CA LYS A 320 24.63 0.79 15.31
C LYS A 320 24.16 1.60 14.11
N LYS A 321 23.17 1.11 13.35
CA LYS A 321 22.60 1.79 12.18
C LYS A 321 21.08 1.77 12.23
N PHE A 322 20.48 2.93 12.01
CA PHE A 322 19.05 3.12 12.12
C PHE A 322 18.44 3.56 10.79
N HIS A 323 17.21 3.13 10.54
CA HIS A 323 16.38 3.58 9.43
C HIS A 323 15.08 4.16 9.98
N PHE A 324 14.71 5.37 9.58
CA PHE A 324 13.40 5.93 9.92
C PHE A 324 12.34 5.35 8.98
N VAL A 325 11.50 4.46 9.51
CA VAL A 325 10.42 3.79 8.79
C VAL A 325 9.40 4.85 8.36
N GLN A 326 9.38 5.17 7.08
CA GLN A 326 8.33 5.97 6.48
C GLN A 326 7.08 5.12 6.34
N SER A 327 5.92 5.77 6.42
CA SER A 327 4.65 5.09 6.18
C SER A 327 4.62 4.50 4.76
N GLY A 328 4.22 3.22 4.66
CA GLY A 328 4.28 2.44 3.42
C GLY A 328 5.49 1.50 3.34
N GLN A 329 6.60 1.80 4.02
CA GLN A 329 7.77 0.92 4.01
C GLN A 329 7.55 -0.35 4.84
N ASN A 330 8.06 -1.48 4.36
CA ASN A 330 7.98 -2.78 4.99
C ASN A 330 9.41 -3.35 5.23
N CYS A 331 9.49 -4.57 5.76
CA CYS A 331 10.76 -5.21 6.13
C CYS A 331 11.56 -5.54 4.89
N ASP A 332 10.93 -6.02 3.82
CA ASP A 332 11.60 -6.32 2.56
C ASP A 332 12.23 -5.07 1.96
N SER A 333 11.49 -3.97 1.95
CA SER A 333 11.94 -2.74 1.35
C SER A 333 13.11 -2.14 2.12
N ILE A 334 13.01 -2.10 3.44
CA ILE A 334 14.10 -1.62 4.28
C ILE A 334 15.30 -2.58 4.19
N SER A 335 15.09 -3.89 4.28
CA SER A 335 16.18 -4.87 4.26
C SER A 335 17.00 -4.80 2.98
N LYS A 336 16.33 -4.69 1.83
CA LYS A 336 16.97 -4.51 0.52
C LYS A 336 17.80 -3.22 0.47
N GLN A 337 17.29 -2.10 0.98
CA GLN A 337 18.00 -0.82 1.00
C GLN A 337 19.36 -0.90 1.71
N TYR A 338 19.46 -1.72 2.75
CA TYR A 338 20.69 -1.88 3.54
C TYR A 338 21.48 -3.15 3.20
N GLY A 339 21.04 -3.94 2.21
CA GLY A 339 21.70 -5.19 1.83
C GLY A 339 21.69 -6.25 2.94
N ILE A 340 20.64 -6.27 3.75
CA ILE A 340 20.44 -7.25 4.84
C ILE A 340 19.31 -8.21 4.48
N THR A 341 19.25 -9.36 5.15
CA THR A 341 18.11 -10.28 5.00
C THR A 341 16.95 -9.82 5.86
N VAL A 342 15.71 -10.08 5.41
CA VAL A 342 14.50 -9.85 6.23
C VAL A 342 14.58 -10.59 7.55
N ALA A 343 15.15 -11.80 7.56
CA ALA A 343 15.39 -12.54 8.80
C ALA A 343 16.30 -11.79 9.79
N ASN A 344 17.36 -11.13 9.31
CA ASN A 344 18.21 -10.28 10.15
C ASN A 344 17.45 -9.03 10.62
N PHE A 345 16.69 -8.38 9.74
CA PHE A 345 15.88 -7.23 10.12
C PHE A 345 14.85 -7.56 11.20
N ILE A 346 14.11 -8.66 11.05
CA ILE A 346 13.14 -9.15 12.05
C ILE A 346 13.86 -9.54 13.34
N LYS A 347 15.04 -10.17 13.25
CA LYS A 347 15.84 -10.49 14.44
C LYS A 347 16.23 -9.25 15.23
N TRP A 348 16.50 -8.13 14.57
CA TRP A 348 16.86 -6.86 15.21
C TRP A 348 15.64 -6.01 15.61
N ASN A 349 14.50 -6.26 14.97
CA ASN A 349 13.22 -5.58 15.21
C ASN A 349 12.09 -6.60 15.39
N PRO A 350 12.09 -7.41 16.47
CA PRO A 350 11.16 -8.55 16.61
C PRO A 350 9.69 -8.16 16.58
N ALA A 351 9.35 -6.94 16.98
CA ALA A 351 7.98 -6.44 16.96
C ALA A 351 7.41 -6.25 15.53
N ALA A 352 8.26 -6.21 14.50
CA ALA A 352 7.81 -6.29 13.11
C ALA A 352 7.10 -7.61 12.79
N GLY A 353 7.46 -8.69 13.49
CA GLY A 353 6.87 -10.03 13.31
C GLY A 353 7.36 -10.75 12.05
N ALA A 354 7.10 -12.06 11.97
CA ALA A 354 7.55 -12.91 10.87
C ALA A 354 6.99 -12.49 9.50
N SER A 355 5.77 -11.98 9.47
CA SER A 355 5.10 -11.49 8.25
C SER A 355 5.29 -9.99 8.01
N CYS A 356 6.14 -9.32 8.79
CA CYS A 356 6.38 -7.87 8.79
C CYS A 356 5.17 -6.93 9.06
N THR A 357 3.96 -7.46 9.18
CA THR A 357 2.75 -6.65 9.39
C THR A 357 2.76 -5.82 10.67
N GLY A 358 3.70 -6.09 11.59
CA GLY A 358 3.83 -5.38 12.86
C GLY A 358 4.77 -4.18 12.85
N LEU A 359 5.43 -3.87 11.74
CA LEU A 359 6.40 -2.77 11.68
C LEU A 359 5.70 -1.42 11.79
N CYS A 360 5.99 -0.64 12.83
CA CYS A 360 5.36 0.66 13.05
C CYS A 360 5.96 1.75 12.14
N ALA A 361 5.11 2.42 11.36
CA ALA A 361 5.49 3.62 10.63
C ALA A 361 5.89 4.77 11.59
N ASN A 362 6.67 5.71 11.07
CA ASN A 362 7.22 6.87 11.78
C ASN A 362 8.07 6.50 13.01
N THR A 363 8.77 5.37 12.97
CA THR A 363 9.70 4.93 14.01
C THR A 363 11.08 4.61 13.43
N TYR A 364 12.14 4.67 14.22
CA TYR A 364 13.44 4.16 13.85
C TYR A 364 13.51 2.65 14.08
N ALA A 365 13.90 1.92 13.05
CA ALA A 365 14.21 0.49 13.08
C ALA A 365 15.72 0.24 12.96
N CYS A 366 16.18 -0.84 13.55
CA CYS A 366 17.57 -1.27 13.45
C CYS A 366 17.88 -1.95 12.12
N VAL A 367 18.91 -1.49 11.43
CA VAL A 367 19.37 -2.04 10.14
C VAL A 367 20.84 -2.45 10.15
N GLY A 368 21.47 -2.43 11.33
CA GLY A 368 22.82 -2.93 11.52
C GLY A 368 23.24 -2.91 12.99
N HIS A 369 23.76 -4.03 13.47
CA HIS A 369 24.22 -4.25 14.84
C HIS A 369 25.72 -4.57 14.89
#